data_AF-A0A1G4YTQ6-F1
#
_entry.id   AF-A0A1G4YTQ6-F1
#
_cell.length_a   1.000
_cell.length_b   1.000
_cell.length_c   1.000
_cell.angle_alpha   90.00
_cell.angle_beta   90.00
_cell.angle_gamma   90.00
#
_symmetry.space_group_name_H-M   'P 1'
#
loop_
_entity.id
_entity.type
_entity.pdbx_description
1 polymer ?
#
loop_
_entity_poly.entity_id
_entity_poly.type
_entity_poly.pdbx_seq_one_letter_code
_entity_poly.pdbx_strand_id
1 'polypeptide(L)'
;MRPQLIISAIFLTLAVTAAQAEPPHLKDRQTGKYLGNLSANPYDPNSTSNPYGRYGSEYSEDSINNPYGRYGSPYSSDSPNNPYATNPPAIYDTGGSGQ
;
A
#
# COMPACT_ATOMS: atom_id res chain seq x y z
N MET A 1 -41.24 -29.43 -41.06
CA MET A 1 -40.86 -29.64 -39.65
C MET A 1 -39.83 -30.75 -39.55
N ARG A 2 -38.60 -30.43 -39.10
CA ARG A 2 -37.57 -31.37 -38.64
C ARG A 2 -36.80 -30.65 -37.52
N PRO A 3 -36.75 -31.16 -36.28
CA PRO A 3 -36.15 -30.45 -35.15
C PRO A 3 -34.64 -30.72 -35.13
N GLN A 4 -33.83 -29.68 -35.34
CA GLN A 4 -32.40 -29.75 -35.04
C GLN A 4 -32.12 -29.02 -33.72
N LEU A 5 -32.00 -29.86 -32.69
CA LEU A 5 -31.14 -29.75 -31.51
C LEU A 5 -30.63 -28.34 -31.19
N ILE A 6 -31.25 -27.74 -30.17
CA ILE A 6 -30.82 -26.52 -29.50
C ILE A 6 -29.48 -26.82 -28.80
N ILE A 7 -28.36 -26.49 -29.43
CA ILE A 7 -27.04 -26.51 -28.77
C ILE A 7 -26.91 -25.20 -27.99
N SER A 8 -27.51 -25.16 -26.80
CA SER A 8 -27.22 -24.12 -25.81
C SER A 8 -25.83 -24.39 -25.21
N ALA A 9 -24.79 -23.83 -25.83
CA ALA A 9 -23.51 -23.68 -25.16
C ALA A 9 -23.59 -22.48 -24.20
N ILE A 10 -24.13 -22.72 -23.00
CA ILE A 10 -24.00 -21.75 -21.89
C ILE A 10 -22.57 -21.88 -21.38
N PHE A 11 -21.67 -21.05 -21.91
CA PHE A 11 -20.38 -20.79 -21.27
C PHE A 11 -20.67 -19.98 -20.00
N LEU A 12 -20.86 -20.68 -18.88
CA LEU A 12 -20.92 -20.05 -17.58
C LEU A 12 -19.49 -19.59 -17.22
N THR A 13 -19.10 -18.40 -17.68
CA THR A 13 -17.86 -17.77 -17.24
C THR A 13 -18.04 -17.31 -15.80
N LEU A 14 -17.59 -18.12 -14.85
CA LEU A 14 -17.44 -17.68 -13.48
C LEU A 14 -16.16 -16.83 -13.40
N ALA A 15 -16.30 -15.53 -13.64
CA ALA A 15 -15.24 -14.57 -13.34
C ALA A 15 -15.18 -14.44 -11.81
N VAL A 16 -14.29 -15.22 -11.18
CA VAL A 16 -13.96 -15.02 -9.76
C VAL A 16 -13.16 -13.74 -9.68
N THR A 17 -13.82 -12.61 -9.46
CA THR A 17 -13.13 -11.37 -9.08
C THR A 17 -12.64 -11.54 -7.65
N ALA A 18 -11.36 -11.87 -7.48
CA ALA A 18 -10.72 -11.72 -6.19
C ALA A 18 -10.74 -10.22 -5.85
N ALA A 19 -11.47 -9.85 -4.80
CA ALA A 19 -11.41 -8.49 -4.26
C ALA A 19 -10.01 -8.30 -3.66
N GLN A 20 -9.09 -7.71 -4.41
CA GLN A 20 -7.82 -7.27 -3.86
C GLN A 20 -8.06 -5.93 -3.17
N ALA A 21 -8.10 -5.94 -1.84
CA ALA A 21 -8.05 -4.71 -1.07
C ALA A 21 -6.69 -4.03 -1.33
N GLU A 22 -6.72 -2.76 -1.68
CA GLU A 22 -5.51 -1.96 -1.81
C GLU A 22 -4.88 -1.83 -0.40
N PRO A 23 -3.55 -1.99 -0.27
CA PRO A 23 -2.93 -1.95 1.06
C PRO A 23 -3.10 -0.57 1.69
N PRO A 24 -3.24 -0.49 3.02
CA PRO A 24 -3.17 0.79 3.72
C PRO A 24 -1.86 1.51 3.37
N HIS A 25 -1.89 2.83 3.31
CA HIS A 25 -0.71 3.62 3.00
C HIS A 25 -0.38 4.64 4.09
N LEU A 26 0.89 5.02 4.14
CA LEU A 26 1.39 6.04 5.05
C LEU A 26 1.30 7.43 4.42
N LYS A 27 0.88 8.40 5.22
CA LYS A 27 1.05 9.82 4.89
C LYS A 27 1.55 10.62 6.07
N ASP A 28 2.34 11.64 5.78
CA ASP A 28 2.65 12.69 6.74
C ASP A 28 1.36 13.41 7.16
N ARG A 29 1.15 13.60 8.47
CA ARG A 29 -0.12 14.12 9.01
C ARG A 29 -0.33 15.62 8.76
N GLN A 30 0.74 16.37 8.58
CA GLN A 30 0.69 17.82 8.42
C GLN A 30 0.63 18.22 6.95
N THR A 31 1.45 17.58 6.12
CA THR A 31 1.64 17.90 4.70
C THR A 31 0.81 17.00 3.80
N GLY A 32 0.32 15.86 4.28
CA GLY A 32 -0.39 14.86 3.48
C GLY A 32 0.50 14.10 2.50
N LYS A 33 1.84 14.29 2.58
CA LYS A 33 2.79 13.63 1.68
C LYS A 33 2.68 12.12 1.80
N TYR A 34 2.57 11.45 0.65
CA TYR A 34 2.56 10.00 0.55
C TYR A 34 3.93 9.40 0.87
N LEU A 35 3.94 8.34 1.69
CA LEU A 35 5.14 7.68 2.22
C LEU A 35 5.15 6.16 1.96
N GLY A 36 4.34 5.70 1.02
CA GLY A 36 4.32 4.29 0.60
C GLY A 36 3.17 3.47 1.18
N ASN A 37 2.99 2.29 0.60
CA ASN A 37 2.03 1.28 1.01
C ASN A 37 2.63 0.42 2.13
N LEU A 38 1.90 0.23 3.22
CA LEU A 38 2.17 -0.78 4.24
C LEU A 38 1.88 -2.17 3.65
N SER A 39 2.80 -2.65 2.85
CA SER A 39 2.72 -3.92 2.12
C SER A 39 3.93 -4.78 2.46
N ALA A 40 3.70 -6.08 2.65
CA ALA A 40 4.78 -7.04 2.81
C ALA A 40 5.42 -7.46 1.47
N ASN A 41 4.88 -7.01 0.33
CA ASN A 41 5.42 -7.36 -0.98
C ASN A 41 6.72 -6.57 -1.25
N PRO A 42 7.89 -7.22 -1.34
CA PRO A 42 9.16 -6.53 -1.53
C PRO A 42 9.42 -6.11 -2.98
N TYR A 43 8.58 -6.55 -3.93
CA TYR A 43 8.73 -6.24 -5.36
C TYR A 43 7.82 -5.10 -5.82
N ASP A 44 6.85 -4.70 -5.00
CA ASP A 44 5.98 -3.58 -5.32
C ASP A 44 6.75 -2.25 -5.22
N PRO A 45 6.75 -1.39 -6.25
CA PRO A 45 7.51 -0.13 -6.24
C PRO A 45 7.08 0.86 -5.14
N ASN A 46 5.83 0.75 -4.67
CA ASN A 46 5.24 1.61 -3.67
C ASN A 46 5.33 1.03 -2.25
N SER A 47 5.80 -0.22 -2.08
CA SER A 47 5.85 -0.91 -0.80
C SER A 47 6.95 -0.39 0.12
N THR A 48 6.60 -0.19 1.40
CA THR A 48 7.55 0.08 2.48
C THR A 48 8.47 -1.11 2.78
N SER A 49 8.16 -2.31 2.30
CA SER A 49 9.01 -3.49 2.41
C SER A 49 9.92 -3.72 1.19
N ASN A 50 9.88 -2.85 0.17
CA ASN A 50 10.80 -2.94 -0.96
C ASN A 50 12.13 -2.23 -0.64
N PRO A 51 13.24 -2.95 -0.39
CA PRO A 51 14.52 -2.34 0.03
C PRO A 51 15.21 -1.56 -1.10
N TYR A 52 14.77 -1.74 -2.34
CA TYR A 52 15.26 -1.00 -3.51
C TYR A 52 14.28 0.09 -3.97
N GLY A 53 13.08 0.12 -3.39
CA GLY A 53 12.02 1.05 -3.73
C GLY A 53 12.15 2.38 -2.98
N ARG A 54 11.48 3.42 -3.51
CA ARG A 54 11.50 4.77 -2.92
C ARG A 54 11.04 4.81 -1.47
N TYR A 55 10.03 4.01 -1.11
CA TYR A 55 9.39 4.10 0.22
C TYR A 55 9.88 3.05 1.22
N GLY A 56 10.65 2.06 0.77
CA GLY A 56 11.20 1.00 1.62
C GLY A 56 12.73 0.97 1.72
N SER A 57 13.45 1.66 0.82
CA SER A 57 14.91 1.66 0.83
C SER A 57 15.49 2.45 1.99
N GLU A 58 16.56 1.96 2.60
CA GLU A 58 17.31 2.68 3.64
C GLU A 58 18.05 3.93 3.13
N TYR A 59 18.12 4.12 1.80
CA TYR A 59 18.83 5.24 1.18
C TYR A 59 17.90 6.36 0.69
N SER A 60 16.59 6.15 0.66
CA SER A 60 15.65 7.16 0.18
C SER A 60 15.27 8.16 1.27
N GLU A 61 15.16 9.44 0.91
CA GLU A 61 14.66 10.50 1.80
C GLU A 61 13.21 10.30 2.25
N ASP A 62 12.42 9.55 1.46
CA ASP A 62 10.99 9.35 1.66
C ASP A 62 10.65 8.05 2.41
N SER A 63 11.66 7.26 2.71
CA SER A 63 11.50 5.94 3.31
C SER A 63 11.47 6.01 4.83
N ILE A 64 10.53 5.26 5.42
CA ILE A 64 10.48 5.04 6.87
C ILE A 64 11.61 4.14 7.38
N ASN A 65 12.35 3.50 6.47
CA ASN A 65 13.46 2.62 6.79
C ASN A 65 14.82 3.31 6.67
N ASN A 66 14.88 4.59 6.27
CA ASN A 66 16.14 5.33 6.22
C ASN A 66 16.50 5.88 7.61
N PRO A 67 17.50 5.33 8.33
CA PRO A 67 17.84 5.73 9.70
C PRO A 67 18.45 7.14 9.78
N TYR A 68 18.85 7.71 8.65
CA TYR A 68 19.38 9.07 8.55
C TYR A 68 18.36 10.04 7.94
N GLY A 69 17.22 9.54 7.45
CA GLY A 69 16.19 10.31 6.76
C GLY A 69 15.13 10.87 7.71
N ARG A 70 14.39 11.87 7.22
CA ARG A 70 13.31 12.54 7.96
C ARG A 70 12.25 11.56 8.47
N TYR A 71 11.86 10.57 7.67
CA TYR A 71 10.77 9.65 8.01
C TYR A 71 11.22 8.34 8.65
N GLY A 72 12.52 8.05 8.74
CA GLY A 72 13.01 6.80 9.32
C GLY A 72 14.01 6.96 10.48
N SER A 73 14.58 8.15 10.68
CA SER A 73 15.55 8.39 11.74
C SER A 73 14.94 8.29 13.14
N PRO A 74 15.61 7.66 14.12
CA PRO A 74 15.12 7.59 15.50
C PRO A 74 15.13 8.95 16.22
N TYR A 75 15.70 10.00 15.61
CA TYR A 75 15.77 11.35 16.18
C TYR A 75 14.81 12.34 15.53
N SER A 76 14.14 11.96 14.44
CA SER A 76 13.22 12.85 13.73
C SER A 76 11.84 12.88 14.39
N SER A 77 11.25 14.07 14.50
CA SER A 77 9.86 14.23 14.95
C SER A 77 8.84 13.60 14.00
N ASP A 78 9.22 13.37 12.74
CA ASP A 78 8.35 12.85 11.68
C ASP A 78 8.53 11.34 11.44
N SER A 79 9.28 10.65 12.31
CA SER A 79 9.63 9.24 12.12
C SER A 79 8.80 8.34 13.04
N PRO A 80 8.24 7.23 12.54
CA PRO A 80 7.58 6.24 13.39
C PRO A 80 8.60 5.48 14.27
N ASN A 81 9.90 5.54 13.97
CA ASN A 81 10.96 4.89 14.73
C ASN A 81 11.45 5.73 15.91
N ASN A 82 10.98 6.98 16.06
CA ASN A 82 11.30 7.83 17.20
C ASN A 82 10.21 7.70 18.28
N PRO A 83 10.51 7.18 19.48
CA PRO A 83 9.52 7.05 20.57
C PRO A 83 9.00 8.39 21.10
N TYR A 84 9.67 9.50 20.76
CA TYR A 84 9.28 10.87 21.12
C TYR A 84 8.77 11.67 19.91
N ALA A 85 8.39 11.00 18.81
CA ALA A 85 7.88 11.66 17.63
C ALA A 85 6.62 12.49 17.94
N THR A 86 6.63 13.76 17.51
CA THR A 86 5.48 14.66 17.66
C THR A 86 4.62 14.70 16.40
N ASN A 87 5.11 14.19 15.27
CA ASN A 87 4.40 14.10 13.99
C ASN A 87 4.68 12.76 13.26
N PRO A 88 4.47 11.59 13.89
CA PRO A 88 4.68 10.32 13.18
C PRO A 88 3.69 10.20 11.99
N PRO A 89 4.05 9.47 10.91
CA PRO A 89 3.15 9.21 9.79
C PRO A 89 1.84 8.56 10.26
N ALA A 90 0.73 8.90 9.61
CA ALA A 90 -0.55 8.24 9.84
C ALA A 90 -0.81 7.17 8.79
N ILE A 91 -1.52 6.13 9.21
CA ILE A 91 -2.02 5.05 8.37
C ILE A 91 -3.37 5.46 7.80
N TYR A 92 -3.53 5.32 6.50
CA TYR A 92 -4.78 5.54 5.78
C TYR A 92 -5.17 4.24 5.09
N ASP A 93 -6.32 3.70 5.48
CA ASP A 93 -6.91 2.54 4.83
C ASP A 93 -7.73 3.01 3.60
N THR A 94 -7.61 2.27 2.49
CA THR A 94 -8.45 2.42 1.30
C THR A 94 -9.72 1.56 1.38
N GLY A 95 -9.81 0.67 2.37
CA GLY A 95 -10.88 -0.31 2.57
C GLY A 95 -11.83 -0.03 3.73
N GLY A 96 -12.50 1.13 3.72
CA GLY A 96 -13.61 1.36 4.64
C GLY A 96 -14.33 2.65 4.30
N SER A 97 -15.54 2.52 3.77
CA SER A 97 -16.53 3.59 3.70
C SER A 97 -16.43 4.48 4.94
N GLY A 98 -16.10 5.76 4.72
CA GLY A 98 -16.17 6.75 5.79
C GLY A 98 -17.61 6.91 6.30
N GLN A 99 -17.69 7.38 7.54
CA GLN A 99 -18.89 7.81 8.28
C GLN A 99 -19.70 6.67 8.92
#